data_AF-A0A935LKX6-F1
#
_entry.id   AF-A0A935LKX6-F1
#
_cell.length_a   1.000
_cell.length_b   1.000
_cell.length_c   1.000
_cell.angle_alpha   90.00
_cell.angle_beta   90.00
_cell.angle_gamma   90.00
#
_symmetry.space_group_name_H-M   'P 1'
#
loop_
_entity.id
_entity.type
_entity.pdbx_description
1 polymer ?
#
loop_
_entity_poly.entity_id
_entity_poly.type
_entity_poly.pdbx_seq_one_letter_code
_entity_poly.pdbx_strand_id
1 'polypeptide(L)'
;MLDCLRPESLGGQPKRGQQRLQAADAVDAGKNLLPKVLNAEYCARLLFDQDAHDRMLAEVLAADANVPGLTLSNTIAKRRAAELVESGKDYF
;
A
#
# COMPACT_ATOMS: atom_id res chain seq x y z
N MET A 1 -7.84 5.62 1.08
CA MET A 1 -8.62 4.39 1.31
C MET A 1 -10.05 4.51 0.81
N LEU A 2 -10.86 5.50 1.22
CA LEU A 2 -12.27 5.65 0.80
C LEU A 2 -12.48 5.59 -0.72
N ASP A 3 -11.56 6.18 -1.49
CA ASP A 3 -11.59 6.19 -2.95
C ASP A 3 -11.40 4.80 -3.59
N CYS A 4 -10.83 3.83 -2.87
CA CYS A 4 -10.53 2.46 -3.34
C CYS A 4 -11.39 1.38 -2.67
N LEU A 5 -12.55 1.74 -2.11
CA LEU A 5 -13.44 0.75 -1.46
C LEU A 5 -14.35 0.01 -2.45
N ARG A 6 -14.54 0.56 -3.66
CA ARG A 6 -15.45 0.06 -4.69
C ARG A 6 -14.89 0.36 -6.08
N PRO A 7 -15.24 -0.42 -7.12
CA PRO A 7 -14.81 -0.15 -8.49
C PRO A 7 -15.46 1.12 -9.06
N GLU A 8 -14.92 1.63 -10.16
CA GLU A 8 -15.42 2.82 -10.85
C GLU A 8 -16.87 2.69 -11.29
N SER A 9 -17.28 1.48 -11.73
CA SER A 9 -18.66 1.16 -12.10
C SER A 9 -19.66 1.34 -10.95
N LEU A 10 -19.19 1.33 -9.70
CA LEU A 10 -19.99 1.56 -8.48
C LEU A 10 -19.65 2.89 -7.79
N GLY A 11 -19.04 3.82 -8.53
CA GLY A 11 -18.74 5.19 -8.06
C GLY A 11 -17.44 5.34 -7.26
N GLY A 12 -16.60 4.31 -7.20
CA GLY A 12 -15.25 4.43 -6.65
C GLY A 12 -14.30 5.21 -7.55
N GLN A 13 -13.18 5.67 -7.00
CA GLN A 13 -12.18 6.47 -7.73
C GLN A 13 -10.77 5.97 -7.43
N PRO A 14 -10.45 4.70 -7.75
CA PRO A 14 -9.21 4.04 -7.34
C PRO A 14 -7.97 4.79 -7.84
N LYS A 15 -7.98 5.34 -9.06
CA LYS A 15 -6.89 6.18 -9.58
C LYS A 15 -6.61 7.40 -8.71
N ARG A 16 -7.66 8.08 -8.23
CA ARG A 16 -7.52 9.21 -7.29
C ARG A 16 -7.01 8.75 -5.93
N GLY A 17 -7.44 7.57 -5.48
CA GLY A 17 -6.93 6.94 -4.26
C GLY A 17 -5.43 6.65 -4.34
N GLN A 18 -4.95 6.09 -5.45
CA GLN A 18 -3.52 5.86 -5.71
C GLN A 18 -2.75 7.18 -5.68
N GLN A 19 -3.22 8.22 -6.37
CA GLN A 19 -2.55 9.53 -6.38
C GLN A 19 -2.42 10.14 -4.98
N ARG A 20 -3.44 10.02 -4.14
CA ARG A 20 -3.40 10.51 -2.75
C ARG A 20 -2.41 9.75 -1.90
N LEU A 21 -2.33 8.43 -2.07
CA LEU A 21 -1.39 7.59 -1.33
C LEU A 21 0.05 7.83 -1.81
N GLN A 22 0.27 8.02 -3.11
CA GLN A 22 1.57 8.44 -3.67
C GLN A 22 1.98 9.81 -3.15
N ALA A 23 1.04 10.77 -3.07
CA ALA A 23 1.33 12.08 -2.49
C ALA A 23 1.68 11.97 -1.00
N ALA A 24 1.00 11.11 -0.23
CA ALA A 24 1.30 10.87 1.17
C ALA A 24 2.67 10.22 1.37
N ASP A 25 3.04 9.24 0.53
CA ASP A 25 4.37 8.61 0.51
C ASP A 25 5.48 9.65 0.22
N ALA A 26 5.19 10.61 -0.67
CA ALA A 26 6.15 11.65 -1.03
C ALA A 26 6.40 12.70 0.08
N VAL A 27 5.49 12.87 1.04
CA VAL A 27 5.61 13.90 2.11
C VAL A 27 6.89 13.74 2.92
N ASP A 28 7.27 12.50 3.23
CA ASP A 28 8.48 12.20 4.01
C ASP A 28 9.53 11.41 3.21
N ALA A 29 9.39 11.42 1.87
CA ALA A 29 10.23 10.67 0.94
C ALA A 29 10.24 9.15 1.19
N GLY A 30 9.07 8.58 1.50
CA GLY A 30 8.88 7.14 1.69
C GLY A 30 9.40 6.59 3.01
N LYS A 31 9.61 7.46 4.02
CA LYS A 31 9.99 7.04 5.37
C LYS A 31 8.82 6.42 6.11
N ASN A 32 7.60 6.92 5.92
CA ASN A 32 6.40 6.26 6.39
C ASN A 32 6.00 5.18 5.38
N LEU A 33 6.06 3.92 5.80
CA LEU A 33 5.81 2.79 4.91
C LEU A 33 4.33 2.50 4.69
N LEU A 34 3.45 3.06 5.53
CA LEU A 34 2.03 2.73 5.52
C LEU A 34 1.31 3.13 4.22
N PRO A 35 1.55 4.30 3.59
CA PRO A 35 0.89 4.68 2.34
C PRO A 35 1.06 3.64 1.21
N LYS A 36 2.28 3.09 1.04
CA LYS A 36 2.53 2.02 0.05
C LYS A 36 1.75 0.75 0.36
N VAL A 37 1.74 0.31 1.62
CA VAL A 37 0.98 -0.88 2.05
C VAL A 37 -0.51 -0.71 1.79
N LEU A 38 -1.08 0.45 2.16
CA LEU A 38 -2.49 0.74 1.91
C LEU A 38 -2.81 0.83 0.42
N ASN A 39 -1.87 1.26 -0.40
CA ASN A 39 -2.07 1.30 -1.85
C ASN A 39 -2.14 -0.11 -2.43
N ALA A 40 -1.19 -0.97 -2.06
CA ALA A 40 -1.18 -2.38 -2.45
C ALA A 40 -2.47 -3.09 -2.01
N GLU A 41 -2.84 -2.95 -0.75
CA GLU A 41 -3.98 -3.67 -0.17
C GLU A 41 -5.33 -3.24 -0.73
N TYR A 42 -5.56 -1.95 -0.93
CA TYR A 42 -6.89 -1.46 -1.31
C TYR A 42 -7.00 -1.15 -2.79
N CYS A 43 -6.04 -0.41 -3.36
CA CYS A 43 -6.19 0.08 -4.72
C CYS A 43 -5.65 -0.91 -5.76
N ALA A 44 -4.46 -1.49 -5.54
CA ALA A 44 -3.87 -2.44 -6.50
C ALA A 44 -4.70 -3.73 -6.59
N ARG A 45 -5.11 -4.29 -5.45
CA ARG A 45 -6.06 -5.41 -5.40
C ARG A 45 -7.37 -5.10 -6.11
N LEU A 46 -8.03 -3.99 -5.79
CA LEU A 46 -9.29 -3.60 -6.45
C LEU A 46 -9.15 -3.46 -7.98
N LEU A 47 -7.99 -3.00 -8.46
CA LEU A 47 -7.69 -2.83 -9.88
C LEU A 47 -7.11 -4.09 -10.55
N PHE A 48 -6.97 -5.20 -9.81
CA PHE A 48 -6.30 -6.42 -10.27
C PHE A 48 -4.88 -6.17 -10.82
N ASP A 49 -4.15 -5.21 -10.24
CA ASP A 49 -2.78 -4.84 -10.62
C ASP A 49 -1.76 -5.56 -9.71
N GLN A 50 -1.45 -6.82 -10.07
CA GLN A 50 -0.53 -7.66 -9.31
C GLN A 50 0.90 -7.10 -9.31
N ASP A 51 1.39 -6.61 -10.45
CA ASP A 51 2.75 -6.07 -10.56
C ASP A 51 2.96 -4.87 -9.64
N ALA A 52 1.97 -3.96 -9.57
CA ALA A 52 2.05 -2.83 -8.65
C ALA A 52 1.94 -3.28 -7.18
N HIS A 53 1.07 -4.25 -6.88
CA HIS A 53 0.93 -4.83 -5.55
C HIS A 53 2.28 -5.38 -5.06
N ASP A 54 2.86 -6.32 -5.81
CA ASP A 54 4.06 -7.05 -5.40
C ASP A 54 5.28 -6.13 -5.29
N ARG A 55 5.44 -5.20 -6.23
CA ARG A 55 6.52 -4.20 -6.17
C ARG A 55 6.45 -3.33 -4.92
N MET A 56 5.26 -2.79 -4.59
CA MET A 56 5.10 -1.94 -3.41
C MET A 56 5.38 -2.69 -2.10
N LEU A 57 4.95 -3.95 -2.00
CA LEU A 57 5.21 -4.78 -0.81
C LEU A 57 6.69 -5.14 -0.69
N ALA A 58 7.37 -5.46 -1.80
CA ALA A 58 8.81 -5.70 -1.81
C ALA A 58 9.60 -4.48 -1.33
N GLU A 59 9.26 -3.28 -1.80
CA GLU A 59 9.87 -2.02 -1.35
C GLU A 59 9.68 -1.80 0.16
N VAL A 60 8.48 -2.06 0.69
CA VAL A 60 8.19 -1.94 2.13
C VAL A 60 8.98 -2.96 2.95
N LEU A 61 9.05 -4.22 2.49
CA LEU A 61 9.78 -5.27 3.17
C LEU A 61 11.30 -5.02 3.19
N ALA A 62 11.84 -4.37 2.16
CA ALA A 62 13.25 -3.99 2.08
C ALA A 62 13.61 -2.76 2.92
N ALA A 63 12.66 -1.85 3.20
CA ALA A 63 12.92 -0.60 3.90
C ALA A 63 13.27 -0.78 5.39
N ASP A 64 14.03 0.15 5.96
CA ASP A 64 14.31 0.18 7.41
C ASP A 64 13.06 0.62 8.19
N ALA A 65 12.65 -0.19 9.16
CA ALA A 65 11.56 0.16 10.05
C ALA A 65 12.01 1.15 11.13
N ASN A 66 13.29 1.19 11.51
CA ASN A 66 13.80 1.96 12.63
C ASN A 66 14.04 3.43 12.29
N VAL A 67 12.94 4.15 12.02
CA VAL A 67 12.97 5.58 11.74
C VAL A 67 12.42 6.35 12.95
N PRO A 68 13.16 7.35 13.51
CA PRO A 68 12.70 8.14 14.63
C PRO A 68 11.29 8.72 14.40
N GLY A 69 10.36 8.46 15.33
CA GLY A 69 8.96 8.89 15.24
C GLY A 69 8.04 7.99 14.40
N LEU A 70 8.58 7.00 13.69
CA LEU A 70 7.81 6.10 12.81
C LEU A 70 8.04 4.61 13.09
N THR A 71 8.96 4.24 13.99
CA THR A 71 9.37 2.85 14.21
C THR A 71 8.22 1.87 14.40
N LEU A 72 7.25 2.20 15.27
CA LEU A 72 6.10 1.35 15.52
C LEU A 72 5.21 1.21 14.26
N SER A 73 4.89 2.33 13.61
CA SER A 73 4.06 2.35 12.40
C SER A 73 4.70 1.54 11.27
N ASN A 74 5.99 1.74 11.05
CA ASN A 74 6.74 1.02 10.02
C ASN A 74 6.86 -0.47 10.32
N THR A 75 7.04 -0.86 11.59
CA THR A 75 7.04 -2.27 11.99
C THR A 75 5.70 -2.94 11.69
N ILE A 76 4.59 -2.25 11.99
CA ILE A 76 3.24 -2.73 11.65
C ILE A 76 3.06 -2.81 10.12
N ALA A 77 3.51 -1.81 9.38
CA ALA A 77 3.43 -1.79 7.93
C ALA A 77 4.18 -2.99 7.30
N LYS A 78 5.40 -3.29 7.77
CA LYS A 78 6.17 -4.45 7.29
C LYS A 78 5.49 -5.78 7.61
N ARG A 79 4.92 -5.93 8.82
CA ARG A 79 4.14 -7.11 9.18
C ARG A 79 2.95 -7.30 8.24
N ARG A 80 2.17 -6.24 8.03
CA ARG A 80 1.02 -6.26 7.11
C ARG A 80 1.45 -6.56 5.68
N ALA A 81 2.59 -6.02 5.24
CA ALA A 81 3.13 -6.32 3.92
C ALA A 81 3.45 -7.81 3.74
N ALA A 82 4.06 -8.45 4.74
CA ALA A 82 4.31 -9.90 4.70
C ALA A 82 3.00 -10.70 4.61
N GLU A 83 1.99 -10.33 5.40
CA GLU A 83 0.65 -10.95 5.35
C GLU A 83 -0.03 -10.77 3.97
N LEU A 84 0.18 -9.61 3.33
CA LEU A 84 -0.36 -9.31 2.00
C LEU A 84 0.37 -10.06 0.87
N VAL A 85 1.67 -10.32 1.01
CA VAL A 85 2.42 -11.17 0.06
C VAL A 85 1.88 -12.60 0.09
N GLU A 86 1.68 -13.17 1.28
CA GLU A 86 1.16 -14.53 1.41
C GLU A 86 -0.28 -14.65 0.87
N SER A 87 -1.15 -13.70 1.24
CA SER A 87 -2.55 -13.69 0.78
C SER A 87 -2.74 -13.22 -0.67
N GLY A 88 -1.70 -12.67 -1.31
CA GLY A 88 -1.79 -12.18 -2.69
C GLY A 88 -2.11 -13.29 -3.70
N LYS A 89 -1.60 -14.50 -3.47
CA LYS A 89 -1.83 -15.68 -4.33
C LYS A 89 -3.28 -16.13 -4.39
N ASP A 90 -4.06 -15.82 -3.36
CA ASP A 90 -5.48 -16.16 -3.29
C ASP A 90 -6.36 -15.06 -3.87
N TYR A 91 -5.79 -13.88 -4.17
CA TYR A 91 -6.52 -12.70 -4.64
C TYR A 91 -6.38 -12.47 -6.15
N PHE A 92 -5.20 -12.71 -6.70
CA PHE A 92 -4.88 -12.61 -8.13
C PHE A 92 -4.79 -14.01 -8.76
#